data_AF-A0A7V9KDB3-F1
#
_entry.id   AF-A0A7V9KDB3-F1
#
_cell.length_a   1.000
_cell.length_b   1.000
_cell.length_c   1.000
_cell.angle_alpha   90.00
_cell.angle_beta   90.00
_cell.angle_gamma   90.00
#
_symmetry.space_group_name_H-M   'P 1'
#
loop_
_entity.id
_entity.type
_entity.pdbx_description
1 polymer ?
#
loop_
_entity_poly.entity_id
_entity_poly.type
_entity_poly.pdbx_seq_one_letter_code
_entity_poly.pdbx_strand_id
1 'polypeptide(L)' 'MDLGLQDKVAFVTGGSMGIGREVARQLAEDGCRVAITARNADRLE' A
#
# COMPACT_ATOMS: atom_id res chain seq x y z
N MET A 1 -10.25 11.01 9.70
CA MET A 1 -9.98 12.31 9.02
C MET A 1 -10.17 12.05 7.54
N ASP A 2 -10.83 12.93 6.80
CA ASP A 2 -10.94 12.79 5.35
C ASP A 2 -9.66 13.32 4.69
N LEU A 3 -8.93 12.43 3.99
CA LEU A 3 -7.69 12.76 3.28
C LEU A 3 -7.89 12.99 1.77
N GLY A 4 -9.12 12.82 1.24
CA GLY A 4 -9.41 12.98 -0.18
C GLY A 4 -8.71 11.95 -1.08
N LEU A 5 -8.41 10.76 -0.54
CA LEU A 5 -7.66 9.69 -1.20
C LEU A 5 -8.55 8.66 -1.91
N GLN A 6 -9.87 8.77 -1.76
CA GLN A 6 -10.84 7.87 -2.38
C GLN A 6 -10.59 7.75 -3.90
N ASP A 7 -10.55 6.50 -4.38
CA ASP A 7 -10.36 6.10 -5.78
C ASP A 7 -9.01 6.51 -6.41
N LYS A 8 -8.07 7.07 -5.63
CA LYS A 8 -6.69 7.31 -6.10
C LYS A 8 -5.93 6.00 -6.27
N VAL A 9 -4.94 6.01 -7.15
CA VAL A 9 -4.00 4.88 -7.32
C VAL A 9 -2.71 5.20 -6.58
N ALA A 10 -2.28 4.31 -5.69
CA ALA A 10 -1.04 4.45 -4.94
C ALA A 10 -0.08 3.29 -5.21
N PHE A 11 1.18 3.60 -5.46
CA PHE A 11 2.25 2.63 -5.68
C PHE A 11 3.26 2.68 -4.54
N VAL A 12 3.38 1.60 -3.77
CA VAL A 12 4.27 1.53 -2.60
C VAL A 12 5.40 0.54 -2.85
N THR A 13 6.63 1.04 -2.95
CA THR A 13 7.82 0.19 -3.05
C THR A 13 8.18 -0.40 -1.68
N GLY A 14 8.71 -1.61 -1.65
CA GLY A 14 9.04 -2.30 -0.39
C GLY A 14 7.80 -2.62 0.48
N GLY A 15 6.62 -2.76 -0.14
CA GLY A 15 5.34 -2.88 0.56
C GLY A 15 5.06 -4.24 1.22
N SER A 16 5.97 -5.22 1.10
CA SER A 16 5.77 -6.57 1.67
C SER A 16 5.86 -6.62 3.20
N MET A 17 6.48 -5.64 3.85
CA MET A 17 6.75 -5.68 5.29
C MET A 17 7.03 -4.31 5.91
N GLY A 18 7.04 -4.26 7.25
CA GLY A 18 7.42 -3.07 8.01
C GLY A 18 6.58 -1.85 7.66
N ILE A 19 7.25 -0.69 7.54
CA ILE A 19 6.60 0.60 7.24
C ILE A 19 5.87 0.55 5.90
N GLY A 20 6.48 -0.01 4.85
CA GLY A 20 5.87 -0.08 3.52
C GLY A 20 4.54 -0.83 3.53
N ARG A 21 4.46 -1.94 4.27
CA ARG A 21 3.21 -2.70 4.43
C ARG A 21 2.14 -1.91 5.15
N GLU A 22 2.51 -1.22 6.22
CA GLU A 22 1.57 -0.44 7.01
C GLU A 22 1.06 0.79 6.25
N VAL A 23 1.93 1.46 5.48
CA VAL A 23 1.55 2.54 4.57
C VAL A 23 0.58 2.04 3.50
N ALA A 24 0.88 0.91 2.85
CA ALA A 24 -0.01 0.32 1.86
C ALA A 24 -1.38 -0.04 2.45
N ARG A 25 -1.41 -0.56 3.68
CA ARG A 25 -2.63 -0.88 4.43
C ARG A 25 -3.47 0.37 4.68
N GLN A 26 -2.89 1.43 5.23
CA GLN A 26 -3.62 2.67 5.54
C GLN A 26 -4.13 3.35 4.27
N LEU A 27 -3.34 3.39 3.19
CA LEU A 27 -3.78 3.94 1.90
C LEU A 27 -5.00 3.17 1.35
N ALA A 28 -5.02 1.85 1.48
CA ALA A 28 -6.16 1.03 1.07
C ALA A 28 -7.39 1.29 1.95
N GLU A 29 -7.20 1.47 3.27
CA GLU A 29 -8.28 1.86 4.20
C GLU A 29 -8.86 3.23 3.87
N ASP A 30 -8.03 4.16 3.40
CA ASP A 30 -8.44 5.49 2.93
C ASP A 30 -9.05 5.48 1.51
N GLY A 31 -9.30 4.29 0.94
CA GLY A 31 -10.02 4.13 -0.33
C GLY A 31 -9.14 4.16 -1.58
N CYS A 32 -7.81 4.09 -1.44
CA CYS A 32 -6.94 3.97 -2.60
C CYS A 32 -6.98 2.56 -3.22
N ARG A 33 -6.75 2.50 -4.52
CA ARG A 33 -6.31 1.31 -5.23
C ARG A 33 -4.79 1.19 -5.09
N VAL A 34 -4.32 0.21 -4.33
CA VAL A 34 -2.91 0.09 -3.97
C VAL A 34 -2.23 -1.03 -4.76
N ALA A 35 -1.04 -0.73 -5.28
CA ALA A 35 -0.12 -1.73 -5.81
C ALA A 35 1.20 -1.66 -5.02
N ILE A 36 1.77 -2.82 -4.67
CA ILE A 36 3.02 -2.91 -3.92
C ILE A 36 4.08 -3.69 -4.69
N THR A 37 5.35 -3.44 -4.38
CA THR A 37 6.47 -4.27 -4.86
C THR A 37 7.38 -4.69 -3.74
N ALA A 38 8.03 -5.84 -3.93
CA ALA A 38 9.11 -6.32 -3.07
C ALA A 38 10.05 -7.22 -3.87
N ARG A 39 11.26 -7.44 -3.35
CA ARG A 39 12.26 -8.32 -3.98
C ARG A 39 12.02 -9.80 -3.66
N ASN A 40 11.36 -10.09 -2.53
CA ASN A 40 11.08 -11.45 -2.09
C ASN A 40 9.62 -11.76 -2.43
N ALA A 41 9.42 -12.74 -3.32
CA ALA A 41 8.09 -13.15 -3.78
C ALA A 41 7.25 -13.77 -2.65
N ASP A 42 7.86 -14.61 -1.80
CA ASP A 42 7.17 -15.26 -0.67
C ASP A 42 6.59 -14.27 0.35
N ARG A 43 7.15 -13.05 0.43
CA ARG A 43 6.62 -11.97 1.29
C ARG A 43 5.62 -11.06 0.58
N LEU A 44 5.49 -11.17 -0.73
CA LEU A 44 4.62 -10.35 -1.57
C LEU A 44 3.24 -10.99 -1.76
N GLU A 45 3.18 -12.32 -1.72
CA GLU A 45 1.94 -13.12 -1.66
C GLU A 45 1.31 -13.11 -0.27
#